data_AF-A0A061JJ48-F1
#
_entry.id   AF-A0A061JJ48-F1
#
_cell.length_a   1.000
_cell.length_b   1.000
_cell.length_c   1.000
_cell.angle_alpha   90.00
_cell.angle_beta   90.00
_cell.angle_gamma   90.00
#
_symmetry.space_group_name_H-M   'P 1'
#
loop_
_entity.id
_entity.type
_entity.pdbx_description
1 polymer ?
#
loop_
_entity_poly.entity_id
_entity_poly.type
_entity_poly.pdbx_seq_one_letter_code
_entity_poly.pdbx_strand_id
1 'polypeptide(L)' 'MAAHLGRSTDWILKQALATWIDQEEERGRLTRAALADVDAGRVIDHQAVQAWADSLSSNTPLPVPR' A
#
# COMPACT_ATOMS: atom_id res chain seq x y z
N MET A 1 -8.13 -22.66 -35.01
CA MET A 1 -7.49 -23.59 -34.04
C MET A 1 -6.83 -22.74 -32.97
N ALA A 2 -7.44 -22.64 -31.79
CA ALA A 2 -6.89 -21.85 -30.68
C ALA A 2 -6.00 -22.76 -29.82
N ALA A 3 -4.71 -22.42 -29.71
CA ALA A 3 -3.74 -23.16 -28.92
C ALA A 3 -4.17 -23.15 -27.44
N HIS A 4 -4.33 -24.35 -26.87
CA HIS A 4 -4.55 -24.52 -25.44
C HIS A 4 -3.26 -24.08 -24.73
N LEU A 5 -3.25 -22.85 -24.21
CA LEU A 5 -2.10 -22.25 -23.53
C LEU A 5 -1.55 -23.26 -22.52
N GLY A 6 -0.28 -23.65 -22.67
CA GLY A 6 0.42 -24.69 -21.92
C GLY A 6 0.61 -24.35 -20.44
N ARG A 7 -0.49 -24.18 -19.71
CA ARG A 7 -0.54 -23.91 -18.27
C ARG A 7 -0.95 -25.21 -17.59
N SER A 8 0.01 -26.10 -17.41
CA SER A 8 -0.22 -27.23 -16.52
C SER A 8 -0.53 -26.71 -15.11
N THR A 9 -1.26 -27.49 -14.32
CA THR A 9 -1.52 -27.18 -12.92
C THR A 9 -0.23 -26.91 -12.13
N ASP A 10 0.82 -27.68 -12.41
CA ASP A 10 2.16 -27.49 -11.85
C ASP A 10 2.76 -26.11 -12.21
N TRP A 11 2.62 -25.69 -13.47
CA TRP A 11 3.07 -24.36 -13.89
C TRP A 11 2.29 -23.25 -13.17
N ILE A 12 0.97 -23.38 -13.03
CA ILE A 12 0.13 -22.40 -12.32
C ILE A 12 0.53 -22.31 -10.85
N LEU A 13 0.76 -23.44 -10.18
CA LEU A 13 1.17 -23.46 -8.76
C LEU A 13 2.53 -22.81 -8.55
N LYS A 14 3.51 -23.10 -9.42
CA LYS A 14 4.84 -22.47 -9.36
C LYS A 14 4.76 -20.96 -9.53
N GLN A 15 3.93 -20.49 -10.46
CA GLN A 15 3.73 -19.06 -10.67
C GLN A 15 3.02 -18.41 -9.47
N ALA A 16 1.96 -19.03 -8.94
CA ALA A 16 1.26 -18.52 -7.77
C ALA A 16 2.18 -18.43 -6.55
N LEU A 17 3.04 -19.42 -6.33
CA LEU A 17 4.01 -19.41 -5.25
C LEU A 17 5.06 -18.30 -5.42
N ALA A 18 5.63 -18.15 -6.62
CA ALA A 18 6.58 -17.07 -6.90
C ALA A 18 5.95 -15.69 -6.67
N THR A 19 4.75 -15.47 -7.23
CA THR A 19 4.00 -14.22 -7.05
C THR A 19 3.62 -13.96 -5.59
N TRP A 20 3.38 -15.00 -4.79
CA TRP A 20 3.12 -14.84 -3.35
C TRP A 20 4.39 -14.47 -2.58
N ILE A 21 5.54 -15.10 -2.88
CA ILE A 21 6.83 -14.77 -2.26
C ILE A 21 7.20 -13.31 -2.54
N ASP A 22 7.08 -12.87 -3.78
CA ASP A 22 7.37 -11.48 -4.17
C ASP A 22 6.50 -10.48 -3.40
N GLN A 23 5.21 -10.80 -3.22
CA GLN A 23 4.28 -9.98 -2.43
C GLN A 23 4.65 -9.94 -0.95
N GLU A 24 5.05 -11.06 -0.36
CA GLU A 24 5.45 -11.11 1.05
C GLU A 24 6.74 -10.34 1.31
N GLU A 25 7.72 -10.44 0.41
CA GLU A 25 8.95 -9.67 0.50
C GLU A 25 8.67 -8.16 0.39
N GLU A 26 7.84 -7.76 -0.58
CA GLU A 26 7.45 -6.37 -0.77
C GLU A 26 6.67 -5.83 0.43
N ARG A 27 5.75 -6.62 1.00
CA ARG A 27 5.03 -6.26 2.23
C ARG A 27 6.01 -5.98 3.37
N GLY A 28 6.97 -6.88 3.59
CA GLY A 28 8.00 -6.70 4.62
C GLY A 28 8.91 -5.49 4.37
N ARG A 29 9.24 -5.21 3.10
CA ARG A 29 10.01 -4.03 2.70
C ARG A 29 9.25 -2.73 3.00
N LEU A 30 7.97 -2.67 2.62
CA LEU A 30 7.11 -1.50 2.83
C LEU A 30 6.87 -1.22 4.32
N THR A 31 6.67 -2.26 5.15
CA THR A 31 6.53 -2.09 6.60
C THR A 31 7.78 -1.46 7.21
N ARG A 32 8.98 -1.94 6.84
CA ARG A 32 10.24 -1.38 7.34
C ARG A 32 10.47 0.06 6.87
N ALA A 33 10.11 0.37 5.62
CA ALA A 33 10.17 1.73 5.10
C ALA A 33 9.24 2.68 5.88
N ALA A 34 8.00 2.27 6.12
CA ALA A 34 7.04 3.05 6.90
C ALA A 34 7.51 3.29 8.35
N LEU A 35 8.13 2.28 9.00
CA LEU A 35 8.73 2.47 10.33
C LEU A 35 9.88 3.48 10.30
N ALA A 36 10.73 3.44 9.27
CA ALA A 36 11.80 4.42 9.12
C ALA A 36 11.29 5.85 8.83
N ASP A 37 10.10 5.99 8.23
CA ASP A 37 9.43 7.29 8.10
C ASP A 37 8.97 7.82 9.47
N VAL A 38 8.40 6.94 10.30
CA VAL A 38 8.01 7.28 11.69
C VAL A 38 9.22 7.68 12.52
N ASP A 39 10.29 6.89 12.50
CA ASP A 39 11.52 7.17 13.25
C ASP A 39 12.17 8.49 12.84
N ALA A 40 12.08 8.84 11.56
CA ALA A 40 12.61 10.10 11.03
C ALA A 40 11.65 11.30 11.20
N GLY A 41 10.49 11.11 11.84
CA GLY A 41 9.49 12.16 12.03
C GLY A 41 8.81 12.60 10.73
N ARG A 42 8.86 11.79 9.66
CA ARG A 42 8.12 12.02 8.40
C ARG A 42 6.66 11.60 8.56
N VAL A 43 6.00 12.17 9.55
CA VAL A 43 4.60 11.92 9.91
C VAL A 43 3.81 13.20 9.83
N ILE A 44 2.51 13.06 9.54
CA ILE A 44 1.58 14.18 9.57
C ILE A 44 0.99 14.26 10.98
N ASP A 45 1.00 15.46 11.56
CA ASP A 45 0.42 15.70 12.88
C ASP A 45 -1.07 15.34 12.93
N HIS A 46 -1.46 14.59 13.97
CA HIS A 46 -2.83 14.10 14.11
C HIS A 46 -3.84 15.24 14.27
N GLN A 47 -3.49 16.31 14.99
CA GLN A 47 -4.39 17.45 15.19
C GLN A 47 -4.61 18.21 13.89
N ALA A 48 -3.59 18.32 13.03
CA ALA A 48 -3.74 18.88 11.69
C ALA A 48 -4.71 18.05 10.82
N VAL A 49 -4.62 16.72 10.88
CA VAL A 49 -5.56 15.81 10.17
C VAL A 49 -6.98 15.96 10.72
N GLN A 50 -7.14 16.04 12.04
CA GLN A 50 -8.45 16.19 12.68
C GLN A 50 -9.12 17.52 12.28
N ALA A 51 -8.39 18.64 12.38
CA ALA A 51 -8.90 19.95 12.00
C ALA A 51 -9.29 20.00 10.51
N TRP A 52 -8.46 19.40 9.65
CA TRP A 52 -8.78 19.25 8.24
C TRP A 52 -10.06 18.46 8.03
N ALA A 53 -10.20 17.27 8.64
CA ALA A 53 -11.38 16.42 8.50
C ALA A 53 -12.66 17.12 8.97
N ASP A 54 -12.61 17.82 10.12
CA ASP A 54 -13.75 18.57 10.67
C ASP A 54 -14.18 19.72 9.75
N SER A 55 -13.22 20.36 9.07
CA SER A 55 -13.50 21.46 8.15
C SER A 55 -14.22 21.05 6.85
N LEU A 56 -14.14 19.76 6.47
CA LEU A 56 -14.74 19.26 5.22
C LEU A 56 -16.27 19.40 5.20
N SER A 57 -16.90 19.45 6.36
CA SER A 57 -18.35 19.65 6.50
C SER A 57 -18.77 21.12 6.51
N SER A 58 -17.82 22.05 6.40
CA SER A 58 -18.04 23.50 6.45
C SER A 58 -17.98 24.16 5.07
N ASN A 59 -18.42 25.42 4.98
CA ASN A 59 -18.31 26.23 3.75
C ASN A 59 -16.86 26.68 3.44
N THR A 60 -15.91 26.41 4.33
CA THR A 60 -14.50 26.82 4.20
C THR A 60 -13.59 25.66 4.60
N PRO A 61 -13.43 24.65 3.74
CA PRO A 61 -12.55 23.51 4.02
C PRO A 61 -11.08 23.94 4.08
N LEU A 62 -10.35 23.38 5.02
CA LEU A 62 -8.90 23.57 5.17
C LEU A 62 -8.13 22.76 4.10
N PRO A 63 -6.89 23.16 3.76
CA PRO A 63 -6.05 22.38 2.87
C PRO A 63 -5.64 21.04 3.50
N VAL A 64 -5.39 20.04 2.66
CA VAL A 64 -4.90 18.72 3.09
C VAL A 64 -3.53 18.89 3.78
N PRO A 65 -3.34 18.37 5.01
CA PRO A 65 -2.05 18.38 5.72
C PRO A 65 -0.95 17.63 4.94
N ARG A 66 0.31 18.00 5.16
CA ARG A 66 1.49 17.43 4.47
C ARG A 66 2.59 17.08 5.45
#